data_AF-A0A9W7W182-F1
#
_entry.id   AF-A0A9W7W182-F1
#
_cell.length_a   1.000
_cell.length_b   1.000
_cell.length_c   1.000
_cell.angle_alpha   90.00
_cell.angle_beta   90.00
_cell.angle_gamma   90.00
#
_symmetry.space_group_name_H-M   'P 1'
#
loop_
_entity.id
_entity.type
_entity.pdbx_description
1 polymer ?
#
loop_
_entity_poly.entity_id
_entity_poly.type
_entity_poly.pdbx_seq_one_letter_code
_entity_poly.pdbx_strand_id
1 'polypeptide(L)'
;MSTTPKSNGPHYSIPDPKILSSASSLQVLAEDNTPHAFSSLPIPTQQTLIVFIRHFYCGYCEDYVRALATQLPPSRLSTTTPPTTLKIIGCGQPTVVADYKRRTNCPFEIYCDPTRALYKKLGMMCSLELGPKPGYAEGGALGRTWASMCTLLGSGIKGLKGGGAYDQNGGEWVFGADGELKWCRRMRNTRDHAEIKELEEVLELKGVEKD
;
A
#
# COMPACT_ATOMS: atom_id res chain seq x y z
N MET A 1 -2.57 -2.09 -28.46
CA MET A 1 -3.26 -3.33 -28.06
C MET A 1 -3.12 -3.39 -26.55
N SER A 2 -4.21 -3.17 -25.80
CA SER A 2 -4.21 -3.13 -24.34
C SER A 2 -3.85 -4.51 -23.80
N THR A 3 -2.65 -4.64 -23.24
CA THR A 3 -2.21 -5.86 -22.57
C THR A 3 -2.85 -5.88 -21.19
N THR A 4 -3.95 -6.62 -21.05
CA THR A 4 -4.51 -6.95 -19.75
C THR A 4 -3.41 -7.60 -18.88
N PRO A 5 -3.15 -7.15 -17.65
CA PRO A 5 -2.12 -7.77 -16.82
C PRO A 5 -2.46 -9.24 -16.59
N LYS A 6 -1.44 -10.11 -16.62
CA LYS A 6 -1.58 -11.56 -16.42
C LYS A 6 -2.50 -11.87 -15.23
N SER A 7 -3.65 -12.49 -15.50
CA SER A 7 -4.56 -13.00 -14.46
C SER A 7 -3.88 -14.17 -13.72
N ASN A 8 -3.12 -13.83 -12.67
CA ASN A 8 -2.19 -14.71 -11.95
C ASN A 8 -2.76 -15.20 -10.61
N GLY A 9 -4.04 -15.59 -10.55
CA GLY A 9 -4.67 -16.26 -9.40
C GLY A 9 -5.63 -15.39 -8.58
N PRO A 10 -6.31 -15.96 -7.57
CA PRO A 10 -7.48 -15.35 -6.90
C PRO A 10 -7.19 -14.04 -6.16
N HIS A 11 -5.92 -13.76 -5.86
CA HIS A 11 -5.49 -12.54 -5.20
C HIS A 11 -5.51 -11.30 -6.12
N TYR A 12 -5.56 -11.51 -7.45
CA TYR A 12 -5.74 -10.46 -8.46
C TYR A 12 -7.21 -10.17 -8.80
N SER A 13 -8.13 -11.03 -8.35
CA SER A 13 -9.54 -10.94 -8.74
C SER A 13 -10.15 -9.62 -8.29
N ILE A 14 -10.66 -8.86 -9.27
CA ILE A 14 -11.45 -7.64 -9.03
C ILE A 14 -12.66 -8.03 -8.16
N PRO A 15 -12.90 -7.35 -7.02
CA PRO A 15 -14.05 -7.66 -6.17
C PRO A 15 -15.37 -7.43 -6.93
N ASP A 16 -16.41 -8.18 -6.51
CA ASP A 16 -17.76 -7.99 -7.03
C ASP A 16 -18.21 -6.51 -6.89
N PRO A 17 -18.92 -5.93 -7.88
CA PRO A 17 -19.38 -4.55 -7.82
C PRO A 17 -20.16 -4.18 -6.55
N LYS A 18 -20.90 -5.13 -5.95
CA LYS A 18 -21.60 -4.92 -4.67
C LYS A 18 -20.60 -4.74 -3.52
N ILE A 19 -19.49 -5.48 -3.53
CA ILE A 19 -18.41 -5.33 -2.55
C ILE A 19 -17.77 -3.95 -2.70
N LEU A 20 -17.45 -3.53 -3.93
CA LEU A 20 -16.86 -2.21 -4.21
C LEU A 20 -17.81 -1.07 -3.81
N SER A 21 -19.09 -1.17 -4.17
CA SER A 21 -20.11 -0.20 -3.80
C SER A 21 -20.25 -0.06 -2.28
N SER A 22 -20.24 -1.17 -1.54
CA SER A 22 -20.33 -1.11 -0.08
C SER A 22 -19.00 -0.79 0.61
N ALA A 23 -17.85 -0.96 -0.05
CA ALA A 23 -16.57 -0.43 0.42
C ALA A 23 -16.48 1.09 0.25
N SER A 24 -17.15 1.65 -0.76
CA SER A 24 -17.08 3.07 -1.15
C SER A 24 -17.44 4.04 -0.02
N SER A 25 -18.38 3.66 0.85
CA SER A 25 -18.84 4.48 1.98
C SER A 25 -18.05 4.27 3.27
N LEU A 26 -17.14 3.31 3.32
CA LEU A 26 -16.29 3.08 4.49
C LEU A 26 -15.31 4.24 4.65
N GLN A 27 -15.07 4.63 5.89
CA GLN A 27 -14.22 5.77 6.22
C GLN A 27 -12.78 5.34 6.48
N VAL A 28 -11.87 6.17 6.02
CA VAL A 28 -10.45 6.18 6.42
C VAL A 28 -10.13 7.55 7.00
N LEU A 29 -9.17 7.62 7.92
CA LEU A 29 -8.78 8.84 8.61
C LEU A 29 -7.51 9.40 7.98
N ALA A 30 -7.50 10.69 7.66
CA ALA A 30 -6.26 11.39 7.33
C ALA A 30 -5.38 11.57 8.58
N GLU A 31 -4.16 12.09 8.39
CA GLU A 31 -3.16 12.29 9.46
C GLU A 31 -3.67 13.18 10.60
N ASP A 32 -4.56 14.13 10.30
CA ASP A 32 -5.20 15.04 11.24
C ASP A 32 -6.46 14.47 11.92
N ASN A 33 -6.78 13.19 11.68
CA ASN A 33 -8.01 12.49 12.07
C ASN A 33 -9.27 12.90 11.29
N THR A 34 -9.15 13.68 10.21
CA THR A 34 -10.30 14.00 9.36
C THR A 34 -10.80 12.73 8.64
N PRO A 35 -12.10 12.38 8.73
CA PRO A 35 -12.65 11.21 8.06
C PRO A 35 -12.90 11.48 6.56
N HIS A 36 -12.49 10.53 5.72
CA HIS A 36 -12.74 10.51 4.28
C HIS A 36 -13.41 9.20 3.88
N ALA A 37 -14.47 9.26 3.08
CA ALA A 37 -15.02 8.07 2.45
C ALA A 37 -14.01 7.49 1.46
N PHE A 38 -13.89 6.17 1.38
CA PHE A 38 -12.96 5.49 0.47
C PHE A 38 -13.17 5.92 -1.00
N SER A 39 -14.41 6.18 -1.40
CA SER A 39 -14.75 6.68 -2.74
C SER A 39 -14.16 8.05 -3.08
N SER A 40 -13.76 8.85 -2.09
CA SER A 40 -13.16 10.17 -2.31
C SER A 40 -11.65 10.13 -2.52
N LEU A 41 -11.01 8.98 -2.33
CA LEU A 41 -9.56 8.85 -2.49
C LEU A 41 -9.14 8.79 -3.96
N PRO A 42 -9.79 8.00 -4.85
CA PRO A 42 -9.54 8.09 -6.28
C PRO A 42 -9.87 9.47 -6.82
N ILE A 43 -8.93 10.07 -7.57
CA ILE A 43 -9.08 11.41 -8.13
C ILE A 43 -9.65 11.28 -9.55
N PRO A 44 -10.87 11.80 -9.84
CA PRO A 44 -11.38 11.86 -11.20
C PRO A 44 -10.37 12.57 -12.11
N THR A 45 -10.21 12.14 -13.36
CA THR A 45 -9.21 12.62 -14.33
C THR A 45 -7.76 12.16 -14.11
N GLN A 46 -7.48 11.43 -13.03
CA GLN A 46 -6.15 10.85 -12.76
C GLN A 46 -6.25 9.35 -12.48
N GLN A 47 -5.20 8.62 -12.82
CA GLN A 47 -5.04 7.26 -12.30
C GLN A 47 -4.66 7.35 -10.81
N THR A 48 -5.21 6.48 -9.97
CA THR A 48 -4.89 6.45 -8.54
C THR A 48 -4.43 5.05 -8.13
N LEU A 49 -3.17 4.95 -7.69
CA LEU A 49 -2.65 3.77 -7.00
C LEU A 49 -2.87 3.91 -5.49
N ILE A 50 -3.63 3.00 -4.90
CA ILE A 50 -3.84 2.90 -3.46
C ILE A 50 -3.09 1.68 -2.94
N VAL A 51 -2.11 1.91 -2.05
CA VAL A 51 -1.33 0.86 -1.40
C VAL A 51 -1.79 0.68 0.04
N PHE A 52 -2.32 -0.49 0.36
CA PHE A 52 -2.63 -0.89 1.72
C PHE A 52 -1.41 -1.56 2.35
N ILE A 53 -0.78 -0.93 3.34
CA ILE A 53 0.31 -1.55 4.10
C ILE A 53 -0.24 -2.48 5.18
N ARG A 54 0.59 -3.43 5.63
CA ARG A 54 0.23 -4.34 6.74
C ARG A 54 -0.04 -3.59 8.03
N HIS A 55 0.97 -2.88 8.54
CA HIS A 55 0.94 -2.08 9.76
C HIS A 55 2.16 -1.13 9.76
N PHE A 56 2.11 -0.03 10.53
CA PHE A 56 3.12 1.04 10.51
C PHE A 56 4.49 0.66 11.11
N TYR A 57 4.58 -0.50 11.77
CA TYR A 57 5.84 -1.04 12.32
C TYR A 57 6.30 -2.31 11.60
N CYS A 58 5.82 -2.53 10.37
CA CYS A 58 6.25 -3.65 9.53
C CYS A 58 7.52 -3.25 8.77
N GLY A 59 8.67 -3.83 9.12
CA GLY A 59 9.94 -3.56 8.43
C GLY A 59 9.86 -3.77 6.91
N TYR A 60 9.13 -4.81 6.46
CA TYR A 60 8.93 -5.06 5.03
C TYR A 60 8.05 -4.01 4.35
N CYS A 61 7.03 -3.47 5.02
CA CYS A 61 6.24 -2.37 4.47
C CYS A 61 7.05 -1.08 4.44
N GLU A 62 7.92 -0.83 5.42
CA GLU A 62 8.81 0.32 5.39
C GLU A 62 9.78 0.26 4.21
N ASP A 63 10.39 -0.91 3.97
CA ASP A 63 11.28 -1.11 2.81
C ASP A 63 10.52 -0.96 1.50
N TYR A 64 9.29 -1.49 1.42
CA TYR A 64 8.43 -1.30 0.27
C TYR A 64 8.11 0.18 0.02
N VAL A 65 7.72 0.93 1.06
CA VAL A 65 7.43 2.36 0.93
C VAL A 65 8.67 3.18 0.57
N ARG A 66 9.86 2.82 1.09
CA ARG A 66 11.14 3.43 0.64
C ARG A 66 11.42 3.15 -0.83
N ALA A 67 11.17 1.92 -1.28
CA ALA A 67 11.31 1.54 -2.69
C ALA A 67 10.33 2.32 -3.58
N LEU A 68 9.06 2.45 -3.17
CA LEU A 68 8.07 3.28 -3.85
C LEU A 68 8.51 4.75 -3.90
N ALA A 69 8.97 5.32 -2.78
CA ALA A 69 9.42 6.72 -2.73
C ALA A 69 10.63 6.98 -3.65
N THR A 70 11.51 6.00 -3.80
CA THR A 70 12.73 6.12 -4.63
C THR A 70 12.45 5.86 -6.10
N GLN A 71 11.71 4.80 -6.41
CA GLN A 71 11.54 4.31 -7.78
C GLN A 71 10.26 4.84 -8.43
N LEU A 72 9.21 5.10 -7.65
CA LEU A 72 7.93 5.65 -8.10
C LEU A 72 7.61 6.99 -7.40
N PRO A 73 8.53 7.98 -7.40
CA PRO A 73 8.26 9.27 -6.79
C PRO A 73 7.10 9.98 -7.51
N PRO A 74 6.41 10.95 -6.86
CA PRO A 74 5.33 11.72 -7.50
C PRO A 74 5.71 12.34 -8.85
N SER A 75 6.96 12.79 -9.00
CA SER A 75 7.49 13.35 -10.25
C SER A 75 7.55 12.35 -11.40
N ARG A 76 7.70 11.05 -11.12
CA ARG A 76 7.66 9.99 -12.12
C ARG A 76 6.23 9.55 -12.39
N LEU A 77 5.43 9.36 -11.34
CA LEU A 77 4.03 8.95 -11.46
C LEU A 77 3.18 9.96 -12.25
N SER A 78 3.47 11.24 -12.14
CA SER A 78 2.78 12.29 -12.90
C SER A 78 3.06 12.27 -14.40
N THR A 79 4.06 11.51 -14.86
CA THR A 79 4.40 11.38 -16.30
C THR A 79 3.51 10.40 -17.06
N THR A 80 2.72 9.58 -16.36
CA THR A 80 1.75 8.69 -17.01
C THR A 80 0.65 9.49 -17.69
N THR A 81 -0.06 8.87 -18.65
CA THR A 81 -1.20 9.48 -19.31
C THR A 81 -2.42 8.55 -19.16
N PRO A 82 -3.39 8.86 -18.29
CA PRO A 82 -3.50 10.05 -17.42
C PRO A 82 -2.47 10.06 -16.28
N PRO A 83 -2.16 11.23 -15.66
CA PRO A 83 -1.23 11.30 -14.53
C PRO A 83 -1.65 10.39 -13.38
N THR A 84 -0.67 9.75 -12.73
CA THR A 84 -0.92 8.85 -11.60
C THR A 84 -0.62 9.54 -10.27
N THR A 85 -1.50 9.36 -9.29
CA THR A 85 -1.26 9.69 -7.88
C THR A 85 -1.19 8.42 -7.05
N LEU A 86 -0.27 8.35 -6.08
CA LEU A 86 -0.15 7.24 -5.13
C LEU A 86 -0.57 7.68 -3.74
N LYS A 87 -1.47 6.91 -3.11
CA LYS A 87 -1.92 7.08 -1.73
C LYS A 87 -1.68 5.79 -0.93
N ILE A 88 -1.38 5.92 0.35
CA ILE A 88 -1.17 4.77 1.25
C ILE A 88 -2.30 4.69 2.27
N ILE A 89 -2.73 3.48 2.62
CA ILE A 89 -3.66 3.22 3.72
C ILE A 89 -2.98 2.24 4.68
N GLY A 90 -2.94 2.55 5.98
CA GLY A 90 -2.48 1.64 7.04
C GLY A 90 -3.60 1.26 8.01
N CYS A 91 -3.47 0.13 8.72
CA CYS A 91 -4.47 -0.29 9.73
C CYS A 91 -4.22 0.25 11.15
N GLY A 92 -3.23 1.13 11.33
CA GLY A 92 -2.93 1.76 12.61
C GLY A 92 -3.66 3.10 12.80
N GLN A 93 -3.18 3.89 13.76
CA GLN A 93 -3.77 5.17 14.15
C GLN A 93 -3.11 6.34 13.42
N PRO A 94 -3.83 7.45 13.14
CA PRO A 94 -3.23 8.65 12.54
C PRO A 94 -2.01 9.19 13.30
N THR A 95 -1.95 9.01 14.61
CA THR A 95 -0.86 9.48 15.48
C THR A 95 0.52 8.93 15.14
N VAL A 96 0.62 7.82 14.41
CA VAL A 96 1.91 7.22 14.01
C VAL A 96 2.32 7.58 12.57
N VAL A 97 1.47 8.28 11.81
CA VAL A 97 1.71 8.60 10.39
C VAL A 97 2.92 9.51 10.20
N ALA A 98 3.04 10.58 11.00
CA ALA A 98 4.16 11.51 10.92
C ALA A 98 5.51 10.80 11.16
N ASP A 99 5.55 9.90 12.15
CA ASP A 99 6.72 9.07 12.44
C ASP A 99 7.04 8.10 11.30
N TYR A 100 6.02 7.42 10.76
CA TYR A 100 6.17 6.51 9.64
C TYR A 100 6.72 7.21 8.40
N LYS A 101 6.17 8.38 8.03
CA LYS A 101 6.66 9.19 6.91
C LYS A 101 8.14 9.53 7.07
N ARG A 102 8.54 9.97 8.26
CA ARG A 102 9.95 10.30 8.56
C ARG A 102 10.88 9.10 8.40
N ARG A 103 10.51 7.92 8.92
CA ARG A 103 11.35 6.70 8.86
C ARG A 103 11.45 6.07 7.47
N THR A 104 10.49 6.35 6.59
CA THR A 104 10.40 5.80 5.23
C THR A 104 10.74 6.81 4.14
N ASN A 105 10.92 8.08 4.50
CA ASN A 105 11.05 9.20 3.57
C ASN A 105 9.87 9.26 2.58
N CYS A 106 8.66 8.93 3.06
CA CYS A 106 7.46 8.79 2.23
C CYS A 106 6.93 10.17 1.79
N PRO A 107 6.87 10.46 0.48
CA PRO A 107 6.30 11.70 -0.05
C PRO A 107 4.77 11.61 -0.25
N PHE A 108 4.18 10.43 -0.06
CA PHE A 108 2.78 10.17 -0.37
C PHE A 108 1.85 10.53 0.79
N GLU A 109 0.60 10.82 0.44
CA GLU A 109 -0.48 10.94 1.41
C GLU A 109 -0.77 9.57 2.04
N ILE A 110 -1.04 9.59 3.35
CA ILE A 110 -1.29 8.39 4.14
C ILE A 110 -2.60 8.56 4.89
N TYR A 111 -3.46 7.55 4.78
CA TYR A 111 -4.70 7.41 5.52
C TYR A 111 -4.64 6.18 6.44
N CYS A 112 -5.56 6.13 7.40
CA CYS A 112 -5.66 5.09 8.40
C CYS A 112 -7.05 4.46 8.41
N ASP A 113 -7.13 3.13 8.44
CA ASP A 113 -8.34 2.38 8.80
C ASP A 113 -8.07 1.58 10.08
N PRO A 114 -8.15 2.21 11.28
CA PRO A 114 -7.91 1.51 12.53
C PRO A 114 -8.91 0.37 12.80
N THR A 115 -10.10 0.43 12.19
CA THR A 115 -11.16 -0.58 12.35
C THR A 115 -10.92 -1.83 11.51
N ARG A 116 -10.10 -1.71 10.46
CA ARG A 116 -9.87 -2.71 9.41
C ARG A 116 -11.14 -3.09 8.64
N ALA A 117 -12.19 -2.25 8.72
CA ALA A 117 -13.44 -2.49 8.02
C ALA A 117 -13.20 -2.55 6.50
N LEU A 118 -12.37 -1.65 5.96
CA LEU A 118 -12.05 -1.60 4.54
C LEU A 118 -11.18 -2.78 4.13
N TYR A 119 -10.16 -3.12 4.93
CA TYR A 119 -9.31 -4.31 4.71
C TYR A 119 -10.16 -5.59 4.63
N LYS A 120 -11.04 -5.81 5.62
CA LYS A 120 -11.95 -6.95 5.66
C LYS A 120 -12.90 -6.94 4.47
N LYS A 121 -13.44 -5.78 4.13
CA LYS A 121 -14.41 -5.63 3.03
C LYS A 121 -13.79 -5.95 1.68
N LEU A 122 -12.55 -5.52 1.46
CA LEU A 122 -11.81 -5.79 0.23
C LEU A 122 -11.19 -7.19 0.19
N GLY A 123 -11.34 -8.00 1.25
CA GLY A 123 -10.91 -9.39 1.30
C GLY A 123 -9.41 -9.57 1.59
N MET A 124 -8.77 -8.61 2.26
CA MET A 124 -7.38 -8.76 2.70
C MET A 124 -7.33 -9.68 3.92
N MET A 125 -6.42 -10.65 3.89
CA MET A 125 -6.33 -11.68 4.92
C MET A 125 -5.58 -11.20 6.18
N CYS A 126 -5.71 -11.97 7.26
CA CYS A 126 -4.83 -11.87 8.43
C CYS A 126 -3.93 -13.12 8.45
N SER A 127 -2.61 -12.93 8.40
CA SER A 127 -1.62 -14.01 8.46
C SER A 127 -0.27 -13.48 8.94
N LEU A 128 0.52 -14.37 9.55
CA LEU A 128 1.90 -14.13 9.95
C LEU A 128 2.91 -14.93 9.11
N GLU A 129 2.44 -15.63 8.08
CA GLU A 129 3.30 -16.39 7.18
C GLU A 129 4.25 -15.45 6.43
N LEU A 130 5.53 -15.78 6.39
CA LEU A 130 6.54 -14.89 5.80
C LEU A 130 6.54 -14.95 4.27
N GLY A 131 6.40 -16.13 3.68
CA GLY A 131 6.56 -16.30 2.24
C GLY A 131 7.99 -16.01 1.73
N PRO A 132 8.18 -16.01 0.39
CA PRO A 132 9.46 -15.77 -0.23
C PRO A 132 10.00 -14.36 0.05
N LYS A 133 11.31 -14.18 -0.04
CA LYS A 133 11.93 -12.85 0.09
C LYS A 133 11.61 -12.03 -1.16
N PRO A 134 11.08 -10.80 -1.02
CA PRO A 134 10.74 -9.96 -2.16
C PRO A 134 11.96 -9.16 -2.68
N GLY A 135 11.92 -8.79 -3.96
CA GLY A 135 12.98 -8.05 -4.64
C GLY A 135 13.17 -6.64 -4.07
N TYR A 136 12.08 -5.97 -3.69
CA TYR A 136 12.14 -4.64 -3.05
C TYR A 136 12.88 -4.63 -1.70
N ALA A 137 13.05 -5.78 -1.05
CA ALA A 137 13.78 -5.91 0.22
C ALA A 137 15.28 -6.20 0.03
N GLU A 138 15.78 -6.32 -1.21
CA GLU A 138 17.18 -6.68 -1.47
C GLU A 138 18.17 -5.53 -1.20
N GLY A 139 17.71 -4.27 -1.22
CA GLY A 139 18.52 -3.07 -0.97
C GLY A 139 18.34 -2.41 0.40
N GLY A 140 17.49 -2.96 1.27
CA GLY A 140 17.17 -2.39 2.59
C GLY A 140 18.29 -2.52 3.60
N ALA A 141 19.44 -1.88 3.36
CA ALA A 141 20.68 -1.88 4.16
C ALA A 141 20.70 -2.94 5.27
N LEU A 142 21.01 -4.18 4.88
CA LEU A 142 21.46 -5.36 5.63
C LEU A 142 21.18 -5.48 7.15
N GLY A 143 20.13 -4.85 7.68
CA GLY A 143 19.95 -4.65 9.12
C GLY A 143 18.77 -3.76 9.54
N ARG A 144 18.23 -2.90 8.65
CA ARG A 144 17.11 -2.01 9.01
C ARG A 144 15.76 -2.72 9.18
N THR A 145 15.44 -3.68 8.31
CA THR A 145 14.20 -4.50 8.40
C THR A 145 14.12 -5.24 9.74
N TRP A 146 15.26 -5.78 10.19
CA TRP A 146 15.39 -6.48 11.46
C TRP A 146 15.41 -5.52 12.65
N ALA A 147 16.09 -4.37 12.52
CA ALA A 147 16.12 -3.36 13.57
C ALA A 147 14.73 -2.79 13.91
N SER A 148 13.86 -2.53 12.93
CA SER A 148 12.48 -2.09 13.22
C SER A 148 11.65 -3.16 13.95
N MET A 149 11.84 -4.44 13.60
CA MET A 149 11.20 -5.57 14.30
C MET A 149 11.78 -5.81 15.71
N CYS A 150 13.09 -5.69 15.89
CA CYS A 150 13.78 -5.93 17.16
C CYS A 150 13.70 -4.76 18.14
N THR A 151 13.68 -3.52 17.65
CA THR A 151 13.40 -2.33 18.49
C THR A 151 12.00 -2.44 19.10
N LEU A 152 11.06 -3.08 18.40
CA LEU A 152 9.72 -3.36 18.89
C LEU A 152 9.67 -4.44 19.98
N LEU A 153 10.50 -5.49 19.86
CA LEU A 153 10.66 -6.52 20.91
C LEU A 153 11.38 -5.97 22.15
N GLY A 154 12.29 -5.01 21.99
CA GLY A 154 13.06 -4.41 23.10
C GLY A 154 12.43 -3.19 23.78
N SER A 155 11.41 -2.54 23.19
CA SER A 155 10.87 -1.25 23.67
C SER A 155 9.69 -1.34 24.64
N GLY A 156 9.22 -2.55 24.96
CA GLY A 156 8.11 -2.76 25.89
C GLY A 156 6.77 -2.19 25.40
N ILE A 157 5.71 -2.52 26.14
CA ILE A 157 4.28 -2.35 25.79
C ILE A 157 3.88 -0.91 25.34
N LYS A 158 4.70 0.11 25.60
CA LYS A 158 4.45 1.50 25.19
C LYS A 158 4.80 1.80 23.72
N GLY A 159 5.75 1.10 23.10
CA GLY A 159 6.14 1.29 21.69
C GLY A 159 5.17 0.68 20.67
N LEU A 160 4.20 -0.14 21.13
CA LEU A 160 3.25 -0.88 20.30
C LEU A 160 1.95 -0.13 20.02
N LYS A 161 1.66 0.98 20.71
CA LYS A 161 0.36 1.65 20.58
C LYS A 161 0.24 2.35 19.23
N GLY A 162 -0.85 2.04 18.52
CA GLY A 162 -1.22 2.72 17.27
C GLY A 162 -0.59 2.16 16.00
N GLY A 163 0.30 1.16 16.07
CA GLY A 163 0.95 0.58 14.88
C GLY A 163 0.02 -0.17 13.93
N GLY A 164 -1.13 -0.65 14.43
CA GLY A 164 -2.08 -1.50 13.69
C GLY A 164 -1.96 -2.97 14.10
N ALA A 165 -2.85 -3.80 13.56
CA ALA A 165 -2.86 -5.23 13.84
C ALA A 165 -1.73 -5.94 13.08
N TYR A 166 -0.85 -6.64 13.80
CA TYR A 166 0.37 -7.25 13.24
C TYR A 166 0.11 -8.42 12.31
N ASP A 167 -1.06 -9.05 12.40
CA ASP A 167 -1.50 -10.12 11.52
C ASP A 167 -2.12 -9.59 10.22
N GLN A 168 -2.48 -8.31 10.13
CA GLN A 168 -3.12 -7.75 8.94
C GLN A 168 -2.17 -7.78 7.74
N ASN A 169 -2.65 -8.36 6.64
CA ASN A 169 -1.99 -8.24 5.33
C ASN A 169 -2.59 -7.09 4.51
N GLY A 170 -1.81 -6.57 3.58
CA GLY A 170 -2.16 -5.44 2.74
C GLY A 170 -2.44 -5.83 1.28
N GLY A 171 -2.14 -4.90 0.37
CA GLY A 171 -2.25 -5.10 -1.08
C GLY A 171 -2.30 -3.77 -1.83
N GLU A 172 -2.62 -3.82 -3.12
CA GLU A 172 -2.57 -2.68 -4.03
C GLU A 172 -3.82 -2.62 -4.94
N TRP A 173 -4.33 -1.41 -5.20
CA TRP A 173 -5.49 -1.14 -6.03
C TRP A 173 -5.18 0.00 -7.01
N VAL A 174 -5.49 -0.16 -8.28
CA VAL A 174 -5.32 0.87 -9.31
C VAL A 174 -6.69 1.25 -9.87
N PHE A 175 -7.10 2.48 -9.60
CA PHE A 175 -8.29 3.11 -10.16
C PHE A 175 -7.93 3.94 -11.38
N GLY A 176 -8.69 3.82 -12.45
CA GLY A 176 -8.54 4.65 -13.64
C GLY A 176 -9.07 6.07 -13.43
N ALA A 177 -8.83 6.94 -14.41
CA ALA A 177 -9.34 8.32 -14.42
C ALA A 177 -10.86 8.44 -14.52
N ASP A 178 -11.53 7.35 -14.89
CA ASP A 178 -12.99 7.16 -14.87
C ASP A 178 -13.51 6.73 -13.48
N GLY A 179 -12.62 6.51 -12.51
CA GLY A 179 -12.95 6.05 -11.17
C GLY A 179 -13.18 4.53 -11.08
N GLU A 180 -13.05 3.79 -12.18
CA GLU A 180 -13.21 2.33 -12.16
C GLU A 180 -11.96 1.63 -11.67
N LEU A 181 -12.13 0.55 -10.90
CA LEU A 181 -11.03 -0.30 -10.48
C LEU A 181 -10.53 -1.13 -11.68
N LYS A 182 -9.30 -0.86 -12.14
CA LYS A 182 -8.70 -1.53 -13.31
C LYS A 182 -7.82 -2.71 -12.94
N TRP A 183 -7.20 -2.67 -11.76
CA TRP A 183 -6.35 -3.74 -11.26
C TRP A 183 -6.34 -3.75 -9.74
N CYS A 184 -6.23 -4.93 -9.13
CA CYS A 184 -5.95 -5.04 -7.71
C CYS A 184 -5.10 -6.28 -7.44
N ARG A 185 -4.44 -6.28 -6.28
CA ARG A 185 -3.68 -7.41 -5.78
C ARG A 185 -3.73 -7.44 -4.27
N ARG A 186 -4.07 -8.60 -3.71
CA ARG A 186 -4.03 -8.86 -2.26
C ARG A 186 -2.72 -9.56 -1.92
N MET A 187 -2.08 -9.15 -0.83
CA MET A 187 -0.95 -9.91 -0.29
C MET A 187 -1.41 -11.29 0.18
N ARG A 188 -0.70 -12.34 -0.21
CA ARG A 188 -0.93 -13.73 0.22
C ARG A 188 -0.21 -14.08 1.52
N ASN A 189 0.81 -13.31 1.88
CA ASN A 189 1.63 -13.49 3.08
C ASN A 189 2.21 -12.13 3.51
N THR A 190 3.01 -12.09 4.58
CA THR A 190 3.48 -10.84 5.18
C THR A 190 4.54 -10.08 4.38
N ARG A 191 5.06 -10.67 3.30
CA ARG A 191 6.08 -10.07 2.40
C ARG A 191 5.62 -9.97 0.95
N ASP A 192 4.35 -10.20 0.68
CA ASP A 192 3.83 -10.35 -0.68
C ASP A 192 3.18 -9.06 -1.19
N HIS A 193 3.84 -7.91 -1.06
CA HIS A 193 3.44 -6.72 -1.82
C HIS A 193 3.74 -6.93 -3.32
N ALA A 194 3.09 -6.18 -4.20
CA ALA A 194 3.42 -6.21 -5.63
C ALA A 194 4.90 -5.80 -5.82
N GLU A 195 5.62 -6.44 -6.74
CA GLU A 195 6.97 -5.98 -7.05
C GLU A 195 6.91 -4.63 -7.77
N ILE A 196 7.94 -3.79 -7.59
CA ILE A 196 7.97 -2.45 -8.22
C ILE A 196 7.82 -2.55 -9.74
N LYS A 197 8.46 -3.54 -10.36
CA LYS A 197 8.35 -3.81 -11.80
C LYS A 197 6.92 -4.15 -12.23
N GLU A 198 6.18 -4.88 -11.40
CA GLU A 198 4.78 -5.20 -11.67
C GLU A 198 3.93 -3.93 -11.64
N LEU A 199 4.16 -3.04 -10.67
CA LEU A 199 3.48 -1.74 -10.63
C LEU A 199 3.84 -0.87 -11.84
N GLU A 200 5.10 -0.87 -12.29
CA GLU A 200 5.49 -0.15 -13.50
C GLU A 200 4.72 -0.64 -14.73
N GLU A 201 4.57 -1.96 -14.89
CA GLU A 201 3.81 -2.58 -15.97
C GLU A 201 2.32 -2.21 -15.89
N VAL A 202 1.70 -2.32 -14.71
CA VAL A 202 0.27 -2.01 -14.49
C VAL A 202 -0.03 -0.53 -14.68
N LEU A 203 0.88 0.35 -14.28
CA LEU A 203 0.73 1.81 -14.42
C LEU A 203 1.17 2.33 -15.79
N GLU A 204 1.60 1.45 -16.70
CA GLU A 204 2.11 1.78 -18.03
C GLU A 204 3.28 2.78 -18.00
N LEU A 205 4.13 2.68 -16.97
CA LEU A 205 5.32 3.50 -16.82
C LEU A 205 6.42 3.03 -17.76
N LYS A 206 7.06 3.97 -18.48
CA LYS A 206 8.30 3.68 -19.20
C LYS A 206 9.39 3.29 -18.20
N GLY A 207 10.16 2.25 -18.54
CA GLY A 207 11.28 1.79 -17.72
C GLY A 207 12.29 2.92 -17.49
N VAL A 208 12.91 2.95 -16.31
CA VAL A 208 14.06 3.82 -16.07
C VAL A 208 15.24 3.18 -16.79
N GLU A 209 15.77 3.84 -17.83
CA GLU A 209 17.08 3.44 -18.37
C GLU A 209 18.09 3.52 -17.22
N LYS A 210 18.75 2.40 -16.93
CA LYS A 210 19.91 2.41 -16.05
C LYS A 210 21.06 2.95 -16.88
N ASP A 211 21.46 4.18 -16.60
CA ASP A 211 22.76 4.73 -17.02
C ASP A 211 23.92 3.89 -16.43
#